data_AF-A0A534V5C7-F1
#
_entry.id   AF-A0A534V5C7-F1
#
_cell.length_a   1.000
_cell.length_b   1.000
_cell.length_c   1.000
_cell.angle_alpha   90.00
_cell.angle_beta   90.00
_cell.angle_gamma   90.00
#
_symmetry.space_group_name_H-M   'P 1'
#
loop_
_entity.id
_entity.type
_entity.pdbx_description
1 polymer ?
#
loop_
_entity_poly.entity_id
_entity_poly.type
_entity_poly.pdbx_seq_one_letter_code
_entity_poly.pdbx_strand_id
1 'polypeptide(L)'
;MEKIILIAFISVIRATGSYAAEVTLGPDLKIPPHYKPGGGICSPGRGYSFSAEAPNYPSTYPKLNLRIFNGEVIGFIVEIESKEGWKPWYDQPEGKPTQHDNSPAHYTQTIYIKKGPTTEECKASKGPYGNK
;
A
#
# COMPACT_ATOMS: atom_id res chain seq x y z
N MET A 1 34.78 -60.30 -18.94
CA MET A 1 33.96 -59.27 -19.62
C MET A 1 32.85 -58.91 -18.67
N GLU A 2 32.84 -57.70 -18.14
CA GLU A 2 31.65 -56.96 -17.70
C GLU A 2 32.11 -55.53 -17.40
N LYS A 3 31.68 -54.57 -18.22
CA LYS A 3 31.93 -53.13 -18.02
C LYS A 3 30.73 -52.58 -17.27
N ILE A 4 30.87 -52.30 -15.98
CA ILE A 4 29.88 -51.56 -15.21
C ILE A 4 30.04 -50.08 -15.57
N ILE A 5 29.12 -49.55 -16.38
CA ILE A 5 29.05 -48.13 -16.69
C ILE A 5 28.25 -47.46 -15.57
N LEU A 6 28.93 -46.70 -14.73
CA LEU A 6 28.32 -45.90 -13.67
C LEU A 6 27.79 -44.59 -14.30
N ILE A 7 26.50 -44.52 -14.58
CA ILE A 7 25.86 -43.28 -15.05
C ILE A 7 25.51 -42.44 -13.81
N ALA A 8 26.33 -41.44 -13.53
CA ALA A 8 26.02 -40.44 -12.51
C ALA A 8 24.86 -39.55 -13.00
N PHE A 9 23.68 -39.74 -12.42
CA PHE A 9 22.55 -38.81 -12.56
C PHE A 9 22.87 -37.53 -11.78
N ILE A 10 23.43 -36.53 -12.47
CA ILE A 10 23.53 -35.18 -11.93
C ILE A 10 22.15 -34.55 -12.06
N SER A 11 21.37 -34.64 -10.99
CA SER A 11 20.13 -33.90 -10.82
C SER A 11 20.45 -32.41 -10.79
N VAL A 12 20.33 -31.73 -11.93
CA VAL A 12 20.37 -30.27 -12.00
C VAL A 12 19.10 -29.77 -11.30
N ILE A 13 19.23 -29.45 -10.01
CA ILE A 13 18.22 -28.68 -9.29
C ILE A 13 18.23 -27.29 -9.93
N ARG A 14 17.38 -27.07 -10.93
CA ARG A 14 17.04 -25.71 -11.36
C ARG A 14 16.30 -25.07 -10.19
N ALA A 15 17.04 -24.31 -9.39
CA ALA A 15 16.45 -23.32 -8.51
C ALA A 15 15.67 -22.36 -9.41
N THR A 16 14.35 -22.57 -9.52
CA THR A 16 13.43 -21.56 -10.02
C THR A 16 13.39 -20.47 -8.95
N GLY A 17 14.41 -19.61 -8.97
CA GLY A 17 14.36 -18.36 -8.22
C GLY A 17 13.12 -17.62 -8.68
N SER A 18 12.13 -17.50 -7.80
CA SER A 18 11.09 -16.51 -7.95
C SER A 18 11.78 -15.16 -7.88
N TYR A 19 12.16 -14.63 -9.03
CA TYR A 19 12.46 -13.22 -9.16
C TYR A 19 11.14 -12.52 -8.86
N ALA A 20 10.97 -12.03 -7.64
CA ALA A 20 9.99 -11.00 -7.37
C ALA A 20 10.30 -9.89 -8.37
N ALA A 21 9.43 -9.71 -9.36
CA ALA A 21 9.60 -8.65 -10.35
C ALA A 21 9.74 -7.35 -9.55
N GLU A 22 10.91 -6.72 -9.63
CA GLU A 22 11.08 -5.37 -9.10
C GLU A 22 10.17 -4.47 -9.91
N VAL A 23 9.01 -4.13 -9.34
CA VAL A 23 8.12 -3.15 -9.91
C VAL A 23 8.77 -1.80 -9.68
N THR A 24 9.55 -1.34 -10.67
CA THR A 24 10.02 0.04 -10.69
C THR A 24 8.81 0.93 -10.96
N LEU A 25 8.24 1.47 -9.89
CA LEU A 25 7.19 2.47 -9.99
C LEU A 25 7.80 3.71 -10.65
N GLY A 26 7.34 4.04 -11.85
CA GLY A 26 7.81 5.21 -12.58
C GLY A 26 7.59 6.51 -11.78
N PRO A 27 8.32 7.59 -12.09
CA PRO A 27 8.20 8.87 -11.40
C PRO A 27 6.78 9.45 -11.44
N ASP A 28 5.97 9.03 -12.42
CA ASP A 28 4.63 9.54 -12.70
C ASP A 28 3.50 8.70 -12.11
N LEU A 29 3.60 8.32 -10.83
CA LEU A 29 2.46 7.77 -10.09
C LEU A 29 1.40 8.86 -9.86
N LYS A 30 0.63 9.15 -10.91
CA LYS A 30 -0.48 10.08 -10.89
C LYS A 30 -1.61 9.51 -10.03
N ILE A 31 -2.30 10.39 -9.34
CA ILE A 31 -3.48 10.05 -8.56
C ILE A 31 -4.55 9.50 -9.51
N PRO A 32 -5.07 8.27 -9.32
CA PRO A 32 -6.10 7.72 -10.17
C PRO A 32 -7.38 8.58 -10.10
N PRO A 33 -8.14 8.73 -11.20
CA PRO A 33 -9.21 9.72 -11.32
C PRO A 33 -10.38 9.52 -10.35
N HIS A 34 -10.58 8.32 -9.83
CA HIS A 34 -11.64 7.97 -8.88
C HIS A 34 -11.26 8.23 -7.41
N TYR A 35 -10.01 8.63 -7.15
CA TYR A 35 -9.57 9.01 -5.82
C TYR A 35 -9.66 10.52 -5.67
N LYS A 36 -10.38 10.97 -4.64
CA LYS A 36 -10.48 12.38 -4.32
C LYS A 36 -9.95 12.61 -2.90
N PRO A 37 -9.49 13.84 -2.60
CA PRO A 37 -9.11 14.16 -1.23
C PRO A 37 -10.31 13.92 -0.32
N GLY A 38 -10.16 13.05 0.68
CA GLY A 38 -11.21 12.74 1.66
C GLY A 38 -11.50 13.89 2.64
N GLY A 39 -11.21 15.13 2.23
CA GLY A 39 -11.05 16.29 3.07
C GLY A 39 -9.65 16.44 3.68
N GLY A 40 -9.33 17.66 4.13
CA GLY A 40 -8.43 17.83 5.26
C GLY A 40 -6.98 18.28 5.02
N ILE A 41 -6.35 18.43 6.19
CA ILE A 41 -5.05 19.01 6.50
C ILE A 41 -3.95 17.98 6.23
N CYS A 42 -2.76 18.43 5.79
CA CYS A 42 -1.60 17.56 5.65
C CYS A 42 -1.17 16.99 7.00
N SER A 43 -0.97 15.67 7.10
CA SER A 43 -0.42 15.02 8.29
C SER A 43 1.08 14.74 8.14
N PRO A 44 1.94 15.17 9.08
CA PRO A 44 3.35 14.82 9.07
C PRO A 44 3.54 13.30 9.02
N GLY A 45 4.48 12.83 8.21
CA GLY A 45 4.77 11.44 7.90
C GLY A 45 3.74 10.74 7.00
N ARG A 46 2.54 11.31 6.81
CA ARG A 46 1.41 10.63 6.14
C ARG A 46 0.88 11.36 4.91
N GLY A 47 1.13 12.66 4.77
CA GLY A 47 0.56 13.48 3.70
C GLY A 47 -0.95 13.63 3.82
N TYR A 48 -1.61 13.76 2.67
CA TYR A 48 -3.05 13.87 2.51
C TYR A 48 -3.69 12.50 2.30
N SER A 49 -4.91 12.32 2.81
CA SER A 49 -5.70 11.11 2.61
C SER A 49 -6.59 11.24 1.38
N PHE A 50 -6.50 10.27 0.48
CA PHE A 50 -7.35 10.17 -0.69
C PHE A 50 -8.15 8.90 -0.60
N SER A 51 -9.46 9.05 -0.60
CA SER A 51 -10.39 7.92 -0.59
C SER A 51 -10.87 7.70 -2.01
N ALA A 52 -11.04 6.43 -2.40
CA ALA A 52 -11.81 6.13 -3.59
C ALA A 52 -13.24 6.63 -3.36
N GLU A 53 -13.69 7.57 -4.19
CA GLU A 53 -15.04 8.08 -4.12
C GLU A 53 -16.00 7.10 -4.80
N ALA A 54 -16.84 6.45 -4.00
CA ALA A 54 -18.06 5.79 -4.46
C ALA A 54 -19.27 6.45 -3.78
N PRO A 55 -19.53 7.75 -4.03
CA PRO A 55 -20.68 8.43 -3.46
C PRO A 55 -21.93 7.65 -3.86
N ASN A 56 -22.76 7.32 -2.87
CA ASN A 56 -23.98 6.50 -2.98
C ASN A 56 -23.81 4.97 -2.93
N TYR A 57 -22.61 4.45 -2.66
CA TYR A 57 -22.41 3.02 -2.41
C TYR A 57 -21.94 2.78 -0.97
N PRO A 58 -22.34 1.67 -0.34
CA PRO A 58 -21.77 1.29 0.95
C PRO A 58 -20.26 1.07 0.81
N SER A 59 -19.51 1.34 1.89
CA SER A 59 -18.09 1.00 1.95
C SER A 59 -17.89 -0.48 1.66
N THR A 60 -17.01 -0.78 0.70
CA THR A 60 -16.63 -2.14 0.33
C THR A 60 -15.23 -2.44 0.89
N TYR A 61 -15.05 -3.65 1.40
CA TYR A 61 -13.78 -4.12 1.95
C TYR A 61 -13.23 -5.29 1.09
N PRO A 62 -11.89 -5.40 0.93
CA PRO A 62 -10.87 -4.50 1.46
C PRO A 62 -10.91 -3.12 0.78
N LYS A 63 -10.71 -2.07 1.58
CA LYS A 63 -10.69 -0.68 1.10
C LYS A 63 -9.24 -0.23 0.93
N LEU A 64 -8.96 0.43 -0.19
CA LEU A 64 -7.66 1.05 -0.45
C LEU A 64 -7.82 2.57 -0.41
N ASN A 65 -7.01 3.25 0.39
CA ASN A 65 -6.90 4.71 0.39
C ASN A 65 -5.48 5.09 0.02
N LEU A 66 -5.30 6.19 -0.70
CA LEU A 66 -3.97 6.68 -1.06
C LEU A 66 -3.49 7.71 -0.05
N ARG A 67 -2.18 7.70 0.20
CA ARG A 67 -1.45 8.78 0.85
C ARG A 67 -0.74 9.58 -0.22
N ILE A 68 -1.09 10.85 -0.32
CA ILE A 68 -0.60 11.76 -1.38
C ILE A 68 0.18 12.91 -0.75
N PHE A 69 1.28 13.31 -1.36
CA PHE A 69 1.94 14.58 -1.04
C PHE A 69 2.54 15.20 -2.30
N ASN A 70 2.33 16.51 -2.50
CA ASN A 70 2.81 17.26 -3.68
C ASN A 70 2.52 16.58 -5.03
N GLY A 71 1.31 16.03 -5.18
CA GLY A 71 0.87 15.36 -6.42
C GLY A 71 1.38 13.93 -6.61
N GLU A 72 2.19 13.42 -5.69
CA GLU A 72 2.73 12.06 -5.74
C GLU A 72 2.03 11.12 -4.76
N VAL A 73 1.85 9.86 -5.17
CA VAL A 73 1.51 8.78 -4.24
C VAL A 73 2.75 8.43 -3.40
N ILE A 74 2.65 8.62 -2.09
CA ILE A 74 3.73 8.31 -1.12
C ILE A 74 3.45 7.04 -0.31
N GLY A 75 2.23 6.54 -0.36
CA GLY A 75 1.81 5.33 0.34
C GLY A 75 0.35 5.02 0.11
N PHE A 76 -0.13 3.98 0.78
CA PHE A 76 -1.52 3.59 0.77
C PHE A 76 -1.92 3.00 2.12
N ILE A 77 -3.19 3.14 2.46
CA ILE A 77 -3.82 2.49 3.61
C ILE A 77 -4.69 1.37 3.06
N VAL A 78 -4.47 0.16 3.56
CA VAL A 78 -5.40 -0.93 3.37
C VAL A 78 -6.26 -1.04 4.61
N GLU A 79 -7.55 -1.13 4.41
CA GLU A 79 -8.52 -1.43 5.46
C GLU A 79 -9.18 -2.78 5.18
N ILE A 80 -9.30 -3.61 6.20
CA ILE A 80 -9.90 -4.95 6.12
C ILE A 80 -10.89 -5.09 7.27
N GLU A 81 -12.09 -5.59 7.01
CA GLU A 81 -13.08 -5.80 8.08
C GLU A 81 -12.52 -6.65 9.22
N SER A 82 -12.86 -6.29 10.45
CA SER A 82 -12.33 -6.95 11.64
C SER A 82 -12.73 -8.43 11.73
N LYS A 83 -13.85 -8.82 11.11
CA LYS A 83 -14.32 -10.21 11.01
C LYS A 83 -13.33 -11.13 10.28
N GLU A 84 -12.48 -10.57 9.41
CA GLU A 84 -11.46 -11.31 8.67
C GLU A 84 -10.18 -11.59 9.49
N GLY A 85 -10.12 -11.04 10.72
CA GLY A 85 -8.96 -11.12 11.61
C GLY A 85 -7.83 -10.15 11.22
N TRP A 86 -6.88 -9.99 12.13
CA TRP A 86 -5.67 -9.19 11.85
C TRP A 86 -4.71 -10.00 10.98
N LYS A 87 -4.39 -9.48 9.79
CA LYS A 87 -3.49 -10.11 8.80
C LYS A 87 -2.50 -9.07 8.29
N PRO A 88 -1.49 -8.69 9.08
CA PRO A 88 -0.53 -7.67 8.66
C PRO A 88 0.32 -8.20 7.50
N TRP A 89 0.59 -7.36 6.51
CA TRP A 89 1.51 -7.71 5.42
C TRP A 89 3.00 -7.66 5.80
N TYR A 90 3.34 -7.33 7.05
CA TYR A 90 4.72 -7.20 7.58
C TYR A 90 4.76 -7.50 9.09
N ASP A 91 5.89 -7.22 9.75
CA ASP A 91 6.17 -7.32 11.19
C ASP A 91 5.46 -6.26 12.07
N GLN A 92 4.29 -5.78 11.64
CA GLN A 92 3.54 -4.80 12.40
C GLN A 92 2.93 -5.45 13.67
N PRO A 93 2.95 -4.75 14.82
CA PRO A 93 2.32 -5.25 16.04
C PRO A 93 0.82 -5.49 15.83
N GLU A 94 0.21 -6.29 16.71
CA GLU A 94 -1.24 -6.49 16.70
C GLU A 94 -1.96 -5.14 16.71
N GLY A 95 -2.74 -4.89 15.65
CA GLY A 95 -3.59 -3.73 15.56
C GLY A 95 -4.86 -3.90 16.39
N LYS A 96 -5.50 -2.78 16.78
CA LYS A 96 -6.88 -2.80 17.26
C LYS A 96 -7.82 -2.40 16.12
N PRO A 97 -9.01 -3.02 15.99
CA PRO A 97 -10.00 -2.55 15.04
C PRO A 97 -10.35 -1.09 15.31
N THR A 98 -10.46 -0.30 14.24
CA THR A 98 -10.95 1.07 14.24
C THR A 98 -12.32 1.13 13.58
N GLN A 99 -13.06 2.21 13.84
CA GLN A 99 -14.32 2.49 13.18
C GLN A 99 -14.38 3.99 12.85
N HIS A 100 -14.62 4.34 11.60
CA HIS A 100 -14.77 5.71 11.13
C HIS A 100 -15.82 5.77 10.01
N ASP A 101 -16.38 6.95 9.72
CA ASP A 101 -17.27 7.20 8.58
C ASP A 101 -18.44 6.20 8.43
N ASN A 102 -19.07 5.82 9.54
CA ASN A 102 -20.16 4.81 9.60
C ASN A 102 -19.80 3.44 8.99
N SER A 103 -18.52 3.14 8.83
CA SER A 103 -18.06 1.84 8.36
C SER A 103 -18.21 0.75 9.45
N PRO A 104 -18.24 -0.54 9.07
CA PRO A 104 -17.98 -1.63 9.99
C PRO A 104 -16.61 -1.48 10.67
N ALA A 105 -16.44 -2.11 11.83
CA ALA A 105 -15.13 -2.19 12.47
C ALA A 105 -14.12 -2.88 11.53
N HIS A 106 -12.93 -2.30 11.39
CA HIS A 106 -11.92 -2.74 10.45
C HIS A 106 -10.51 -2.50 10.99
N TYR A 107 -9.56 -3.30 10.55
CA TYR A 107 -8.14 -3.05 10.75
C TYR A 107 -7.61 -2.13 9.67
N THR A 108 -6.64 -1.28 9.99
CA THR A 108 -5.94 -0.46 9.01
C THR A 108 -4.44 -0.75 9.04
N GLN A 109 -3.82 -0.82 7.87
CA GLN A 109 -2.37 -0.86 7.73
C GLN A 109 -1.95 0.18 6.70
N THR A 110 -1.02 1.07 7.07
CA THR A 110 -0.41 1.99 6.12
C THR A 110 0.89 1.38 5.61
N ILE A 111 1.06 1.35 4.29
CA ILE A 111 2.30 0.98 3.63
C ILE A 111 2.84 2.21 2.94
N TYR A 112 4.07 2.57 3.28
CA TYR A 112 4.78 3.68 2.66
C TYR A 112 5.68 3.16 1.55
N ILE A 113 5.56 3.78 0.38
CA ILE A 113 6.45 3.54 -0.76
C ILE A 113 7.49 4.66 -0.90
N LYS A 114 7.21 5.83 -0.31
CA LYS A 114 8.12 6.98 -0.22
C LYS A 114 8.12 7.52 1.20
N LYS A 115 9.17 8.27 1.56
CA LYS A 115 9.21 9.04 2.81
C LYS A 115 8.05 10.04 2.82
N GLY A 116 7.29 10.06 3.92
CA GLY A 116 6.24 11.05 4.11
C GLY A 116 6.77 12.45 4.48
N PRO A 117 5.93 13.49 4.38
CA PRO A 117 6.35 14.89 4.58
C PRO A 117 6.68 15.20 6.03
N THR A 118 7.56 16.17 6.28
CA THR A 118 7.79 16.73 7.62
C THR A 118 6.63 17.63 8.06
N THR A 119 6.69 18.08 9.30
CA THR A 119 5.76 19.08 9.84
C THR A 119 5.84 20.39 9.06
N GLU A 120 7.04 20.84 8.73
CA GLU A 120 7.30 22.07 7.99
C GLU A 120 6.82 21.96 6.56
N GLU A 121 7.08 20.82 5.90
CA GLU A 121 6.60 20.53 4.55
C GLU A 121 5.06 20.50 4.50
N CYS A 122 4.41 19.91 5.50
CA CYS A 122 2.95 19.95 5.59
C CYS A 122 2.39 21.36 5.82
N LYS A 123 3.07 22.21 6.60
CA LYS A 123 2.67 23.61 6.81
C LYS A 123 2.85 24.46 5.56
N ALA A 124 3.92 24.20 4.80
CA ALA A 124 4.22 24.91 3.55
C ALA A 124 3.42 24.38 2.35
N SER A 125 2.78 23.22 2.50
CA SER A 125 2.00 22.58 1.46
C SER A 125 0.83 23.47 1.00
N LYS A 126 0.72 23.66 -0.31
CA LYS A 126 -0.40 24.40 -0.93
C LYS A 126 -1.61 23.52 -1.24
N GLY A 127 -1.61 22.30 -0.72
CA GLY A 127 -2.65 21.31 -0.95
C GLY A 127 -2.10 20.00 -1.48
N PRO A 128 -2.96 18.98 -1.62
CA PRO A 128 -2.53 17.63 -1.96
C PRO A 128 -1.86 17.49 -3.33
N TYR A 129 -2.20 18.37 -4.27
CA TYR A 129 -1.65 18.38 -5.61
C TYR A 129 -0.37 19.25 -5.74
N GLY A 130 0.09 19.90 -4.66
CA GLY A 130 1.22 20.84 -4.72
C GLY A 130 0.88 22.14 -5.47
N ASN A 131 1.88 22.73 -6.14
CA ASN A 131 1.67 23.83 -7.08
C ASN A 131 1.13 23.25 -8.39
N LYS A 132 -0.18 23.32 -8.62
CA LYS A 132 -0.73 23.26 -9.98
C LYS A 132 -0.56 24.60 -10.67
#